data_AF-A0A6P3VEK3-F1
#
_entry.id   AF-A0A6P3VEK3-F1
#
_cell.length_a   1.000
_cell.length_b   1.000
_cell.length_c   1.000
_cell.angle_alpha   90.00
_cell.angle_beta   90.00
_cell.angle_gamma   90.00
#
_symmetry.space_group_name_H-M   'P 1'
#
loop_
_entity.id
_entity.type
_entity.pdbx_description
1 polymer ?
#
loop_
_entity_poly.entity_id
_entity_poly.type
_entity_poly.pdbx_seq_one_letter_code
_entity_poly.pdbx_strand_id
1 'polypeptide(L)'
;MYLPPHDPHVDDPMRFKPLFRIHLMERKSATVECMYGHKGPHNGHIQIVKKDEFSTKCNQTDHHRMSGGRQEEFRTWLREEWGRTLEDIFHEHMQELILMKFIYTSQYDNCLTYRRIYLPPSHPDDLIKPGLFKGTYGSHGLEIVMLSFHGHRARGTKITGDPNIPAGQQTVEIDLRHRIQLPDVENLRNFNELSRIVLEVGEQVRQEQQREAGEDPVLAQEQPAREAEAGPGEDGGGKPSDGADGAAAAEQPDQSSKGQPFVLPMGVSSRNEDYPRSCRMCFYGTGLIAGHGFTSPERTPGVFILFDEDRFGFIWLELKSFSLYSRVQAAFRNADAPSLQAFDEMLKNIQSLTS
;
A
#
# COMPACT_ATOMS: atom_id res chain seq x y z
N MET A 1 8.99 -11.83 13.92
CA MET A 1 8.13 -10.66 13.69
C MET A 1 8.99 -9.55 13.14
N TYR A 2 8.56 -8.93 12.04
CA TYR A 2 9.17 -7.73 11.49
C TYR A 2 8.32 -6.52 11.91
N LEU A 3 8.98 -5.42 12.26
CA LEU A 3 8.38 -4.19 12.75
C LEU A 3 8.98 -3.02 11.98
N PRO A 4 8.21 -1.95 11.68
CA PRO A 4 8.76 -0.77 11.03
C PRO A 4 9.83 -0.09 11.92
N PRO A 5 10.72 0.73 11.35
CA PRO A 5 11.62 1.57 12.14
C PRO A 5 10.84 2.62 12.93
N HIS A 6 11.55 3.47 13.67
CA HIS A 6 10.93 4.57 14.40
C HIS A 6 10.45 5.64 13.44
N ASP A 7 9.25 6.18 13.69
CA ASP A 7 8.75 7.34 12.96
C ASP A 7 9.69 8.54 13.10
N PRO A 8 9.92 9.37 12.05
CA PRO A 8 9.41 9.24 10.67
C PRO A 8 10.41 8.59 9.70
N HIS A 9 11.41 7.86 10.21
CA HIS A 9 12.58 7.38 9.45
C HIS A 9 12.26 6.19 8.53
N VAL A 10 11.54 6.45 7.44
CA VAL A 10 11.12 5.41 6.48
C VAL A 10 12.26 4.72 5.74
N ASP A 11 13.47 5.28 5.70
CA ASP A 11 14.61 4.64 5.04
C ASP A 11 15.39 3.68 5.95
N ASP A 12 15.15 3.73 7.27
CA ASP A 12 15.80 2.85 8.23
C ASP A 12 15.38 1.38 8.06
N PRO A 13 16.26 0.41 8.38
CA PRO A 13 15.95 -1.00 8.24
C PRO A 13 14.82 -1.45 9.16
N MET A 14 14.09 -2.50 8.76
CA MET A 14 13.09 -3.14 9.60
C MET A 14 13.73 -3.69 10.88
N ARG A 15 13.07 -3.46 12.01
CA ARG A 15 13.37 -4.17 13.26
C ARG A 15 12.80 -5.58 13.17
N PHE A 16 13.44 -6.55 13.81
CA PHE A 16 12.91 -7.91 13.86
C PHE A 16 13.23 -8.61 15.18
N LYS A 17 12.30 -9.44 15.65
CA LYS A 17 12.48 -10.29 16.84
C LYS A 17 11.75 -11.63 16.71
N PRO A 18 12.27 -12.72 17.31
CA PRO A 18 11.57 -14.00 17.33
C PRO A 18 10.33 -13.93 18.24
N LEU A 19 9.24 -14.61 17.86
CA LEU A 19 8.04 -14.76 18.72
C LEU A 19 7.91 -16.17 19.28
N PHE A 20 8.37 -17.15 18.51
CA PHE A 20 8.45 -18.55 18.89
C PHE A 20 9.59 -19.20 18.13
N ARG A 21 10.01 -20.39 18.58
CA ARG A 21 10.87 -21.29 17.80
C ARG A 21 10.41 -22.73 17.97
N ILE A 22 10.73 -23.56 16.98
CA ILE A 22 10.55 -25.01 17.02
C ILE A 22 11.94 -25.62 16.91
N HIS A 23 12.35 -26.38 17.92
CA HIS A 23 13.72 -26.89 18.04
C HIS A 23 13.73 -28.41 18.17
N LEU A 24 14.53 -29.08 17.34
CA LEU A 24 14.66 -30.55 17.36
C LEU A 24 15.98 -30.93 18.02
N MET A 25 15.92 -31.85 18.99
CA MET A 25 17.08 -32.44 19.66
C MET A 25 17.15 -33.94 19.38
N GLU A 26 18.35 -34.52 19.52
CA GLU A 26 18.55 -35.97 19.36
C GLU A 26 17.57 -36.76 20.24
N ARG A 27 16.88 -37.74 19.64
CA ARG A 27 15.92 -38.67 20.30
C ARG A 27 14.73 -37.99 20.99
N LYS A 28 14.42 -36.72 20.69
CA LYS A 28 13.24 -36.03 21.23
C LYS A 28 12.34 -35.57 20.08
N SER A 29 11.05 -35.44 20.35
CA SER A 29 10.17 -34.65 19.49
C SER A 29 10.63 -33.19 19.50
N ALA A 30 10.30 -32.46 18.43
CA ALA A 30 10.61 -31.04 18.39
C ALA A 30 9.85 -30.29 19.49
N THR A 31 10.56 -29.44 20.23
CA THR A 31 10.00 -28.61 21.29
C THR A 31 9.57 -27.27 20.72
N VAL A 32 8.41 -26.77 21.17
CA VAL A 32 7.90 -25.44 20.83
C VAL A 32 8.16 -24.52 22.00
N GLU A 33 8.82 -23.39 21.73
CA GLU A 33 9.15 -22.39 22.74
C GLU A 33 8.58 -21.03 22.34
N CYS A 34 7.92 -20.37 23.29
CA CYS A 34 7.58 -18.95 23.20
C CYS A 34 8.86 -18.14 23.46
N MET A 35 9.07 -17.10 22.65
CA MET A 35 10.25 -16.22 22.73
C MET A 35 9.88 -14.80 23.17
N TYR A 36 8.62 -14.58 23.55
CA TYR A 36 8.12 -13.26 23.94
C TYR A 36 8.53 -12.90 25.37
N GLY A 37 8.58 -11.60 25.67
CA GLY A 37 9.03 -11.10 26.97
C GLY A 37 10.56 -11.05 27.10
N HIS A 38 11.01 -10.83 28.33
CA HIS A 38 12.41 -10.52 28.64
C HIS A 38 13.08 -11.54 29.58
N LYS A 39 12.44 -12.68 29.82
CA LYS A 39 12.91 -13.74 30.74
C LYS A 39 13.41 -15.00 30.03
N GLY A 40 13.62 -14.91 28.71
CA GLY A 40 14.16 -16.00 27.89
C GLY A 40 13.10 -16.98 27.35
N PRO A 41 13.54 -18.00 26.59
CA PRO A 41 12.67 -19.01 26.00
C PRO A 41 11.93 -19.82 27.07
N HIS A 42 10.65 -20.10 26.84
CA HIS A 42 9.80 -20.86 27.75
C HIS A 42 8.75 -21.65 26.96
N ASN A 43 7.97 -22.50 27.63
CA ASN A 43 7.10 -23.44 26.92
C ASN A 43 6.00 -22.71 26.12
N GLY A 44 5.87 -23.05 24.83
CA GLY A 44 4.86 -22.52 23.94
C GLY A 44 4.13 -23.62 23.18
N HIS A 45 3.04 -23.26 22.50
CA HIS A 45 2.26 -24.17 21.67
C HIS A 45 2.00 -23.57 20.30
N ILE A 46 1.91 -24.43 19.29
CA ILE A 46 1.46 -24.12 17.94
C ILE A 46 0.24 -24.98 17.64
N GLN A 47 -0.81 -24.36 17.11
CA GLN A 47 -1.99 -25.06 16.60
C GLN A 47 -2.17 -24.71 15.12
N ILE A 48 -2.06 -25.71 14.24
CA ILE A 48 -2.36 -25.54 12.81
C ILE A 48 -3.88 -25.71 12.66
N VAL A 49 -4.56 -24.68 12.15
CA VAL A 49 -6.02 -24.67 12.02
C VAL A 49 -6.43 -25.11 10.61
N LYS A 50 -5.83 -24.49 9.59
CA LYS A 50 -6.03 -24.77 8.17
C LYS A 50 -4.71 -24.58 7.42
N LYS A 51 -4.69 -24.87 6.12
CA LYS A 51 -3.51 -24.65 5.26
C LYS A 51 -2.96 -23.22 5.36
N ASP A 52 -3.85 -22.23 5.51
CA ASP A 52 -3.52 -20.81 5.48
C ASP A 52 -3.69 -20.12 6.84
N GLU A 53 -3.79 -20.90 7.94
CA GLU A 53 -4.02 -20.36 9.28
C GLU A 53 -3.39 -21.23 10.38
N PHE A 54 -2.65 -20.59 11.29
CA PHE A 54 -2.14 -21.22 12.52
C PHE A 54 -2.19 -20.23 13.68
N SER A 55 -2.10 -20.72 14.91
CA SER A 55 -2.03 -19.89 16.11
C SER A 55 -0.90 -20.29 17.05
N THR A 56 -0.43 -19.32 17.84
CA THR A 56 0.48 -19.50 18.97
C THR A 56 -0.29 -19.41 20.28
N LYS A 57 0.15 -20.15 21.30
CA LYS A 57 -0.34 -20.00 22.67
C LYS A 57 0.82 -20.11 23.68
N CYS A 58 0.85 -19.20 24.64
CA CYS A 58 1.75 -19.24 25.78
C CYS A 58 0.92 -19.47 27.05
N ASN A 59 1.29 -20.48 27.85
CA ASN A 59 0.65 -20.75 29.15
C ASN A 59 1.49 -20.26 30.34
N GLN A 60 2.66 -19.67 30.08
CA GLN A 60 3.62 -19.19 31.08
C GLN A 60 3.85 -17.68 30.87
N THR A 61 2.76 -16.90 30.89
CA THR A 61 2.80 -15.46 30.61
C THR A 61 3.44 -14.61 31.70
N ASP A 62 3.76 -15.21 32.85
CA ASP A 62 4.64 -14.64 33.86
C ASP A 62 6.02 -14.28 33.30
N HIS A 63 6.45 -14.97 32.24
CA HIS A 63 7.67 -14.68 31.49
C HIS A 63 7.62 -13.35 30.71
N HIS A 64 6.40 -12.88 30.41
CA HIS A 64 6.18 -11.63 29.69
C HIS A 64 6.18 -10.41 30.61
N ARG A 65 5.95 -10.63 31.91
CA ARG A 65 5.85 -9.56 32.92
C ARG A 65 7.21 -9.04 33.33
N MET A 66 7.31 -7.73 33.50
CA MET A 66 8.51 -7.05 34.02
C MET A 66 8.36 -6.72 35.51
N SER A 67 9.48 -6.56 36.21
CA SER A 67 9.52 -6.31 37.66
C SER A 67 8.86 -4.99 38.06
N GLY A 68 8.96 -3.95 37.23
CA GLY A 68 8.28 -2.67 37.37
C GLY A 68 6.84 -2.67 36.85
N GLY A 69 6.27 -3.85 36.61
CA GLY A 69 4.89 -4.04 36.17
C GLY A 69 4.59 -3.41 34.81
N ARG A 70 3.30 -3.11 34.58
CA ARG A 70 2.79 -2.59 33.31
C ARG A 70 3.41 -1.26 32.87
N GLN A 71 3.85 -0.44 33.83
CA GLN A 71 4.52 0.83 33.51
C GLN A 71 5.89 0.62 32.88
N GLU A 72 6.67 -0.35 33.40
CA GLU A 72 7.96 -0.71 32.80
C GLU A 72 7.78 -1.40 31.45
N GLU A 73 6.77 -2.26 31.32
CA GLU A 73 6.40 -2.87 30.02
C GLU A 73 6.06 -1.80 28.97
N PHE A 74 5.25 -0.80 29.33
CA PHE A 74 4.91 0.30 28.43
C PHE A 74 6.15 1.11 28.04
N ARG A 75 6.98 1.53 29.00
CA ARG A 75 8.20 2.30 28.72
C ARG A 75 9.19 1.54 27.84
N THR A 76 9.31 0.23 28.04
CA THR A 76 10.18 -0.64 27.23
C THR A 76 9.63 -0.78 25.82
N TRP A 77 8.34 -1.06 25.68
CA TRP A 77 7.66 -1.13 24.38
C TRP A 77 7.74 0.20 23.63
N LEU A 78 7.54 1.34 24.31
CA LEU A 78 7.61 2.67 23.71
C LEU A 78 9.02 2.96 23.18
N ARG A 79 10.06 2.59 23.93
CA ARG A 79 11.45 2.69 23.47
C ARG A 79 11.69 1.81 22.24
N GLU A 80 11.17 0.59 22.23
CA GLU A 80 11.32 -0.34 21.10
C GLU A 80 10.61 0.18 19.85
N GLU A 81 9.38 0.68 19.97
CA GLU A 81 8.52 1.06 18.83
C GLU A 81 8.72 2.49 18.34
N TRP A 82 9.11 3.43 19.22
CA TRP A 82 9.18 4.86 18.91
C TRP A 82 10.52 5.52 19.19
N GLY A 83 11.39 4.91 20.01
CA GLY A 83 12.68 5.48 20.37
C GLY A 83 12.61 6.78 21.18
N ARG A 84 11.42 7.16 21.66
CA ARG A 84 11.13 8.43 22.35
C ARG A 84 10.39 8.17 23.66
N THR A 85 10.45 9.13 24.59
CA THR A 85 9.57 9.13 25.76
C THR A 85 8.17 9.61 25.37
N LEU A 86 7.17 9.44 26.23
CA LEU A 86 5.81 9.90 25.92
C LEU A 86 5.76 11.43 25.92
N GLU A 87 6.55 12.05 26.80
CA GLU A 87 6.71 13.49 26.96
C GLU A 87 7.34 14.15 25.73
N ASP A 88 8.23 13.45 25.02
CA ASP A 88 8.87 13.94 23.79
C ASP A 88 7.93 13.90 22.56
N ILE A 89 6.77 13.28 22.69
CA ILE A 89 5.77 13.19 21.61
C ILE A 89 4.82 14.37 21.73
N PHE A 90 5.09 15.42 20.97
CA PHE A 90 4.41 16.73 21.09
C PHE A 90 2.88 16.73 20.90
N HIS A 91 2.31 15.73 20.22
CA HIS A 91 0.88 15.71 19.90
C HIS A 91 0.11 14.76 20.84
N GLU A 92 -0.79 15.31 21.66
CA GLU A 92 -1.62 14.55 22.62
C GLU A 92 -2.40 13.41 21.93
N HIS A 93 -3.03 13.69 20.80
CA HIS A 93 -3.75 12.67 20.03
C HIS A 93 -2.86 11.48 19.63
N MET A 94 -1.59 11.73 19.30
CA MET A 94 -0.63 10.68 18.98
C MET A 94 -0.27 9.85 20.23
N GLN A 95 -0.13 10.49 21.39
CA GLN A 95 0.07 9.78 22.66
C GLN A 95 -1.11 8.86 22.99
N GLU A 96 -2.35 9.32 22.80
CA GLU A 96 -3.56 8.51 23.00
C GLU A 96 -3.59 7.27 22.09
N LEU A 97 -3.29 7.45 20.79
CA LEU A 97 -3.23 6.36 19.83
C LEU A 97 -2.15 5.33 20.20
N ILE A 98 -0.98 5.79 20.66
CA ILE A 98 0.13 4.96 21.12
C ILE A 98 -0.27 4.14 22.35
N LEU A 99 -0.89 4.78 23.34
CA LEU A 99 -1.38 4.12 24.55
C LEU A 99 -2.45 3.07 24.21
N MET A 100 -3.41 3.43 23.35
CA MET A 100 -4.44 2.50 22.89
C MET A 100 -3.83 1.29 22.16
N LYS A 101 -2.88 1.53 21.25
CA LYS A 101 -2.16 0.46 20.53
C LYS A 101 -1.44 -0.47 21.49
N PHE A 102 -0.73 0.07 22.48
CA PHE A 102 -0.06 -0.75 23.50
C PHE A 102 -1.06 -1.59 24.30
N ILE A 103 -2.12 -0.97 24.83
CA ILE A 103 -3.11 -1.66 25.66
C ILE A 103 -3.76 -2.79 24.86
N TYR A 104 -4.23 -2.50 23.65
CA TYR A 104 -4.93 -3.46 22.79
C TYR A 104 -4.02 -4.62 22.38
N THR A 105 -2.84 -4.33 21.82
CA THR A 105 -1.93 -5.38 21.33
C THR A 105 -1.36 -6.24 22.45
N SER A 106 -1.11 -5.67 23.62
CA SER A 106 -0.62 -6.43 24.77
C SER A 106 -1.68 -7.32 25.42
N GLN A 107 -2.98 -7.16 25.14
CA GLN A 107 -4.02 -8.09 25.61
C GLN A 107 -3.87 -9.49 24.99
N TYR A 108 -3.33 -9.58 23.77
CA TYR A 108 -3.13 -10.87 23.13
C TYR A 108 -2.03 -11.69 23.81
N ASP A 109 -1.08 -11.03 24.47
CA ASP A 109 0.01 -11.66 25.22
C ASP A 109 0.73 -12.79 24.43
N ASN A 110 0.98 -12.53 23.14
CA ASN A 110 1.54 -13.46 22.15
C ASN A 110 0.71 -14.75 21.89
N CYS A 111 -0.54 -14.80 22.36
CA CYS A 111 -1.55 -15.76 21.92
C CYS A 111 -2.26 -15.20 20.67
N LEU A 112 -1.70 -15.51 19.50
CA LEU A 112 -2.04 -14.86 18.23
C LEU A 112 -2.49 -15.90 17.21
N THR A 113 -3.46 -15.51 16.38
CA THR A 113 -3.83 -16.26 15.16
C THR A 113 -3.24 -15.55 13.95
N TYR A 114 -2.54 -16.30 13.11
CA TYR A 114 -1.88 -15.82 11.91
C TYR A 114 -2.60 -16.37 10.69
N ARG A 115 -2.85 -15.49 9.71
CA ARG A 115 -3.33 -15.86 8.38
C ARG A 115 -2.21 -15.70 7.36
N ARG A 116 -2.20 -16.56 6.35
CA ARG A 116 -1.21 -16.51 5.27
C ARG A 116 -1.38 -15.25 4.43
N ILE A 117 -0.26 -14.61 4.14
CA ILE A 117 -0.11 -13.59 3.10
C ILE A 117 1.02 -13.99 2.15
N TYR A 118 1.05 -13.41 0.97
CA TYR A 118 2.08 -13.62 -0.03
C TYR A 118 2.73 -12.30 -0.46
N LEU A 119 3.96 -12.37 -0.95
CA LEU A 119 4.54 -11.30 -1.73
C LEU A 119 3.84 -11.19 -3.09
N PRO A 120 3.73 -9.98 -3.64
CA PRO A 120 3.15 -9.75 -4.94
C PRO A 120 4.03 -10.36 -6.04
N PRO A 121 3.43 -10.99 -7.06
CA PRO A 121 4.16 -11.42 -8.25
C PRO A 121 4.71 -10.21 -8.99
N SER A 122 5.85 -10.38 -9.68
CA SER A 122 6.50 -9.32 -10.46
C SER A 122 6.33 -9.58 -11.95
N HIS A 123 6.08 -8.52 -12.71
CA HIS A 123 6.05 -8.51 -14.16
C HIS A 123 7.10 -7.55 -14.74
N PRO A 124 7.70 -7.82 -15.90
CA PRO A 124 8.68 -6.91 -16.53
C PRO A 124 8.13 -5.51 -16.83
N ASP A 125 6.82 -5.40 -17.09
CA ASP A 125 6.15 -4.14 -17.40
C ASP A 125 5.69 -3.35 -16.16
N ASP A 126 5.95 -3.86 -14.96
CA ASP A 126 5.60 -3.17 -13.72
C ASP A 126 6.38 -1.85 -13.61
N LEU A 127 5.71 -0.79 -13.16
CA LEU A 127 6.30 0.56 -13.05
C LEU A 127 7.58 0.57 -12.19
N ILE A 128 7.58 -0.25 -11.12
CA ILE A 128 8.72 -0.56 -10.26
C ILE A 128 8.54 -1.97 -9.74
N LYS A 129 9.60 -2.58 -9.20
CA LYS A 129 9.48 -3.89 -8.56
C LYS A 129 8.40 -3.88 -7.45
N PRO A 130 7.37 -4.75 -7.49
CA PRO A 130 6.38 -4.79 -6.42
C PRO A 130 6.98 -5.34 -5.12
N GLY A 131 6.30 -5.15 -3.99
CA GLY A 131 6.80 -5.63 -2.70
C GLY A 131 6.28 -4.84 -1.50
N LEU A 132 6.97 -4.95 -0.38
CA LEU A 132 6.63 -4.27 0.86
C LEU A 132 7.37 -2.94 0.98
N PHE A 133 6.67 -1.94 1.49
CA PHE A 133 7.15 -0.58 1.72
C PHE A 133 6.74 -0.13 3.13
N LYS A 134 7.55 0.76 3.69
CA LYS A 134 7.36 1.39 5.00
C LYS A 134 6.92 2.81 4.71
N GLY A 135 5.75 3.21 5.20
CA GLY A 135 5.09 4.46 4.83
C GLY A 135 4.66 5.30 6.03
N THR A 136 4.72 6.62 5.93
CA THR A 136 4.24 7.54 6.97
C THR A 136 2.71 7.71 6.92
N TYR A 137 2.04 7.56 8.08
CA TYR A 137 0.58 7.71 8.25
C TYR A 137 0.22 8.71 9.36
N GLY A 138 0.89 9.87 9.35
CA GLY A 138 0.57 10.98 10.27
C GLY A 138 0.72 10.58 11.74
N SER A 139 -0.34 10.80 12.54
CA SER A 139 -0.35 10.50 13.98
C SER A 139 -0.31 9.00 14.30
N HIS A 140 -0.54 8.12 13.32
CA HIS A 140 -0.43 6.68 13.52
C HIS A 140 1.02 6.16 13.44
N GLY A 141 1.95 7.00 12.97
CA GLY A 141 3.36 6.67 12.77
C GLY A 141 3.58 5.94 11.44
N LEU A 142 4.51 4.98 11.44
CA LEU A 142 4.82 4.19 10.25
C LEU A 142 3.92 2.96 10.14
N GLU A 143 3.45 2.70 8.92
CA GLU A 143 2.73 1.48 8.55
C GLU A 143 3.46 0.74 7.42
N ILE A 144 3.22 -0.57 7.32
CA ILE A 144 3.74 -1.41 6.26
C ILE A 144 2.65 -1.55 5.18
N VAL A 145 3.00 -1.19 3.95
CA VAL A 145 2.11 -1.26 2.79
C VAL A 145 2.72 -2.16 1.73
N MET A 146 1.92 -3.06 1.16
CA MET A 146 2.29 -3.89 0.03
C MET A 146 1.84 -3.23 -1.27
N LEU A 147 2.79 -2.94 -2.15
CA LEU A 147 2.54 -2.47 -3.51
C LEU A 147 2.45 -3.68 -4.46
N SER A 148 1.35 -3.77 -5.21
CA SER A 148 1.11 -4.83 -6.21
C SER A 148 0.51 -4.24 -7.49
N PHE A 149 0.73 -4.89 -8.63
CA PHE A 149 0.26 -4.43 -9.94
C PHE A 149 -0.84 -5.34 -10.49
N HIS A 150 -1.86 -4.72 -11.09
CA HIS A 150 -3.10 -5.33 -11.55
C HIS A 150 -3.46 -4.73 -12.92
N GLY A 151 -2.70 -5.12 -13.95
CA GLY A 151 -2.78 -4.50 -15.27
C GLY A 151 -2.38 -3.02 -15.21
N HIS A 152 -3.28 -2.11 -15.57
CA HIS A 152 -3.02 -0.67 -15.53
C HIS A 152 -3.33 0.00 -14.19
N ARG A 153 -3.45 -0.78 -13.11
CA ARG A 153 -3.64 -0.26 -11.76
C ARG A 153 -2.56 -0.79 -10.85
N ALA A 154 -2.02 0.08 -9.99
CA ALA A 154 -1.23 -0.37 -8.85
C ALA A 154 -2.04 -0.21 -7.56
N ARG A 155 -1.95 -1.20 -6.68
CA ARG A 155 -2.67 -1.28 -5.42
C ARG A 155 -1.70 -1.26 -4.25
N GLY A 156 -1.91 -0.33 -3.33
CA GLY A 156 -1.30 -0.31 -2.00
C GLY A 156 -2.24 -0.95 -0.97
N THR A 157 -1.85 -2.09 -0.43
CA THR A 157 -2.62 -2.81 0.60
C THR A 157 -1.91 -2.73 1.96
N LYS A 158 -2.64 -2.37 3.01
CA LYS A 158 -2.07 -2.30 4.37
C LYS A 158 -1.73 -3.70 4.89
N ILE A 159 -0.47 -3.91 5.29
CA ILE A 159 -0.03 -5.12 6.01
C ILE A 159 -0.11 -4.88 7.52
N THR A 160 0.26 -3.68 7.95
CA THR A 160 -0.14 -3.13 9.24
C THR A 160 -1.07 -1.95 8.98
N GLY A 161 -1.92 -1.62 9.95
CA GLY A 161 -2.85 -0.51 9.81
C GLY A 161 -3.28 0.01 11.17
N ASP A 162 -4.25 0.92 11.11
CA ASP A 162 -4.68 1.73 12.23
C ASP A 162 -6.21 1.67 12.37
N PRO A 163 -6.79 2.26 13.43
CA PRO A 163 -8.24 2.24 13.65
C PRO A 163 -9.06 2.98 12.59
N ASN A 164 -8.43 3.85 11.77
CA ASN A 164 -9.11 4.54 10.69
C ASN A 164 -9.10 3.65 9.45
N ILE A 165 -7.94 3.21 8.98
CA ILE A 165 -7.80 2.26 7.87
C ILE A 165 -7.07 1.00 8.39
N PRO A 166 -7.83 -0.09 8.65
CA PRO A 166 -7.28 -1.33 9.17
C PRO A 166 -6.27 -2.04 8.26
N ALA A 167 -5.48 -2.94 8.85
CA ALA A 167 -4.67 -3.88 8.09
C ALA A 167 -5.55 -4.76 7.19
N GLY A 168 -5.12 -5.04 5.97
CA GLY A 168 -5.89 -5.77 4.95
C GLY A 168 -6.62 -4.86 3.96
N GLN A 169 -6.93 -3.62 4.34
CA GLN A 169 -7.62 -2.67 3.46
C GLN A 169 -6.69 -2.09 2.38
N GLN A 170 -7.31 -1.71 1.26
CA GLN A 170 -6.65 -0.98 0.18
C GLN A 170 -6.52 0.49 0.57
N THR A 171 -5.32 0.93 0.92
CA THR A 171 -5.08 2.32 1.34
C THR A 171 -4.87 3.26 0.17
N VAL A 172 -4.31 2.78 -0.94
CA VAL A 172 -4.04 3.59 -2.14
C VAL A 172 -4.31 2.75 -3.40
N GLU A 173 -4.83 3.39 -4.44
CA GLU A 173 -4.82 2.88 -5.81
C GLU A 173 -4.27 3.94 -6.74
N ILE A 174 -3.46 3.49 -7.69
CA ILE A 174 -2.81 4.34 -8.67
C ILE A 174 -3.31 3.93 -10.04
N ASP A 175 -3.82 4.89 -10.81
CA ASP A 175 -4.19 4.68 -12.20
C ASP A 175 -2.97 4.93 -13.08
N LEU A 176 -2.44 3.86 -13.67
CA LEU A 176 -1.21 3.91 -14.46
C LEU A 176 -1.43 4.41 -15.89
N ARG A 177 -2.69 4.61 -16.33
CA ARG A 177 -3.00 5.25 -17.62
C ARG A 177 -2.94 6.77 -17.51
N HIS A 178 -3.28 7.29 -16.33
CA HIS A 178 -3.47 8.72 -16.09
C HIS A 178 -2.23 9.36 -15.45
N ARG A 179 -1.22 9.62 -16.29
CA ARG A 179 -0.03 10.38 -15.88
C ARG A 179 -0.39 11.85 -15.60
N ILE A 180 0.14 12.37 -14.49
CA ILE A 180 0.06 13.79 -14.14
C ILE A 180 1.39 14.44 -14.51
N GLN A 181 1.32 15.46 -15.36
CA GLN A 181 2.47 16.32 -15.61
C GLN A 181 2.53 17.35 -14.49
N LEU A 182 3.55 17.24 -13.62
CA LEU A 182 3.76 18.28 -12.62
C LEU A 182 4.20 19.58 -13.29
N PRO A 183 3.70 20.73 -12.81
CA PRO A 183 4.20 22.01 -13.27
C PRO A 183 5.63 22.24 -12.75
N ASP A 184 6.27 23.32 -13.20
CA ASP A 184 7.58 23.73 -12.69
C ASP A 184 7.58 23.95 -11.16
N VAL A 185 8.77 24.07 -10.57
CA VAL A 185 8.95 24.19 -9.11
C VAL A 185 8.21 25.38 -8.51
N GLU A 186 8.09 26.50 -9.23
CA GLU A 186 7.42 27.69 -8.72
C GLU A 186 5.90 27.46 -8.63
N ASN A 187 5.34 26.86 -9.68
CA ASN A 187 3.92 26.51 -9.76
C ASN A 187 3.56 25.30 -8.88
N LEU A 188 4.46 24.34 -8.67
CA LEU A 188 4.25 23.19 -7.80
C LEU A 188 4.11 23.60 -6.32
N ARG A 189 4.71 24.74 -5.93
CA ARG A 189 4.49 25.33 -4.59
C ARG A 189 3.05 25.82 -4.40
N ASN A 190 2.31 26.08 -5.48
CA ASN A 190 0.92 26.49 -5.41
C ASN A 190 -0.01 25.28 -5.29
N PHE A 191 -0.52 25.04 -4.06
CA PHE A 191 -1.44 23.95 -3.79
C PHE A 191 -2.70 23.97 -4.67
N ASN A 192 -3.24 25.15 -4.97
CA ASN A 192 -4.46 25.27 -5.76
C ASN A 192 -4.25 24.81 -7.21
N GLU A 193 -3.05 25.03 -7.76
CA GLU A 193 -2.72 24.59 -9.11
C GLU A 193 -2.59 23.06 -9.17
N LEU A 194 -1.90 22.44 -8.20
CA LEU A 194 -1.87 20.98 -8.09
C LEU A 194 -3.29 20.41 -7.91
N SER A 195 -4.09 21.02 -7.05
CA SER A 195 -5.47 20.60 -6.79
C SER A 195 -6.31 20.64 -8.06
N ARG A 196 -6.20 21.71 -8.85
CA ARG A 196 -6.92 21.86 -10.13
C ARG A 196 -6.58 20.72 -11.09
N ILE A 197 -5.29 20.45 -11.29
CA ILE A 197 -4.80 19.39 -12.19
C ILE A 197 -5.31 18.01 -11.75
N VAL A 198 -5.19 17.69 -10.45
CA VAL A 198 -5.61 16.38 -9.92
C VAL A 198 -7.12 16.18 -10.08
N LEU A 199 -7.93 17.21 -9.82
CA LEU A 199 -9.39 17.14 -9.95
C LEU A 199 -9.83 17.04 -11.41
N GLU A 200 -9.15 17.73 -12.34
CA GLU A 200 -9.42 17.61 -13.78
C GLU A 200 -9.16 16.20 -14.29
N VAL A 201 -8.04 15.57 -13.89
CA VAL A 201 -7.75 14.18 -14.25
C VAL A 201 -8.75 13.22 -13.57
N GLY A 202 -9.12 13.47 -12.32
CA GLY A 202 -10.13 12.68 -11.61
C GLY A 202 -11.49 12.70 -12.31
N GLU A 203 -11.90 13.85 -12.85
CA GLU A 203 -13.13 13.99 -13.63
C GLU A 203 -13.06 13.25 -14.97
N GLN A 204 -11.91 13.29 -15.65
CA GLN A 204 -11.67 12.49 -16.86
C GLN A 204 -11.80 10.99 -16.57
N VAL A 205 -11.11 10.49 -15.52
CA VAL A 205 -11.18 9.10 -15.08
C VAL A 205 -12.61 8.68 -14.79
N ARG A 206 -13.40 9.53 -14.12
CA ARG A 206 -14.80 9.27 -13.81
C ARG A 206 -15.66 9.15 -15.07
N GLN A 207 -15.45 10.03 -16.05
CA GLN A 207 -16.17 10.01 -17.33
C GLN A 207 -15.82 8.75 -18.15
N GLU A 208 -14.56 8.35 -18.18
CA GLU A 208 -14.12 7.11 -18.86
C GLU A 208 -14.75 5.88 -18.22
N GLN A 209 -14.73 5.79 -16.89
CA GLN A 209 -15.35 4.67 -16.17
C GLN A 209 -16.86 4.59 -16.39
N GLN A 210 -17.58 5.72 -16.50
CA GLN A 210 -19.00 5.74 -16.83
C GLN A 210 -19.29 5.28 -18.26
N ARG A 211 -18.45 5.64 -19.22
CA ARG A 211 -18.57 5.18 -20.61
C ARG A 211 -18.26 3.69 -20.75
N GLU A 212 -17.24 3.20 -20.07
CA GLU A 212 -16.89 1.77 -20.04
C GLU A 212 -17.94 0.92 -19.30
N ALA A 213 -18.63 1.49 -18.30
CA ALA A 213 -19.68 0.82 -17.53
C ALA A 213 -21.06 0.78 -18.22
N GLY A 214 -21.22 1.46 -19.37
CA GLY A 214 -22.42 1.35 -20.20
C GLY A 214 -23.69 1.92 -19.58
N GLU A 215 -23.78 3.24 -19.43
CA GLU A 215 -25.07 3.92 -19.56
C GLU A 215 -25.29 4.25 -21.04
N ASP A 216 -25.99 3.38 -21.77
CA ASP A 216 -26.73 3.82 -22.95
C ASP A 216 -27.81 4.80 -22.46
N PRO A 217 -27.76 6.11 -22.79
CA PRO A 217 -28.97 6.89 -22.72
C PRO A 217 -29.82 6.37 -23.87
N VAL A 218 -30.84 5.58 -23.53
CA VAL A 218 -31.97 5.30 -24.42
C VAL A 218 -32.60 6.63 -24.78
N LEU A 219 -32.08 7.29 -25.81
CA LEU A 219 -32.83 8.27 -26.57
C LEU A 219 -33.78 7.47 -27.45
N ALA A 220 -34.94 7.15 -26.86
CA ALA A 220 -36.15 6.91 -27.63
C ALA A 220 -36.48 8.21 -28.38
N GLN A 221 -35.90 8.36 -29.58
CA GLN A 221 -36.50 9.15 -30.64
C GLN A 221 -37.08 8.17 -31.65
N GLU A 222 -38.36 7.86 -31.43
CA GLU A 222 -39.25 7.41 -32.48
C GLU A 222 -39.23 8.43 -33.62
N GLN A 223 -38.96 7.98 -34.86
CA GLN A 223 -39.68 8.39 -36.08
C GLN A 223 -39.18 7.60 -37.31
N PRO A 224 -39.99 7.49 -38.37
CA PRO A 224 -40.40 6.20 -38.90
C PRO A 224 -39.73 5.80 -40.23
N ALA A 225 -39.91 4.52 -40.54
CA ALA A 225 -39.52 3.84 -41.76
C ALA A 225 -39.89 4.60 -43.05
N ARG A 226 -38.93 4.63 -44.00
CA ARG A 226 -39.22 4.68 -45.43
C ARG A 226 -38.33 3.67 -46.16
N GLU A 227 -39.02 2.79 -46.86
CA GLU A 227 -38.52 1.74 -47.74
C GLU A 227 -37.85 2.34 -48.99
N ALA A 228 -36.81 1.66 -49.49
CA ALA A 228 -36.49 1.63 -50.92
C ALA A 228 -35.70 0.35 -51.22
N GLU A 229 -36.37 -0.59 -51.88
CA GLU A 229 -35.78 -1.74 -52.57
C GLU A 229 -34.98 -1.30 -53.79
N ALA A 230 -33.87 -1.98 -54.08
CA ALA A 230 -33.48 -2.45 -55.41
C ALA A 230 -32.27 -3.38 -55.30
N GLY A 231 -32.39 -4.60 -55.83
CA GLY A 231 -31.38 -5.66 -55.80
C GLY A 231 -30.30 -5.56 -56.91
N PRO A 232 -29.78 -6.71 -57.39
CA PRO A 232 -28.40 -7.13 -57.12
C PRO A 232 -27.49 -7.16 -58.37
N GLY A 233 -26.17 -7.25 -58.17
CA GLY A 233 -25.19 -7.42 -59.24
C GLY A 233 -23.86 -7.98 -58.74
N GLU A 234 -23.34 -8.97 -59.45
CA GLU A 234 -22.35 -9.98 -59.10
C GLU A 234 -20.86 -9.54 -59.20
N ASP A 235 -20.04 -10.25 -58.41
CA ASP A 235 -18.76 -10.92 -58.71
C ASP A 235 -17.51 -10.16 -59.26
N GLY A 236 -16.33 -10.61 -58.81
CA GLY A 236 -15.03 -10.32 -59.43
C GLY A 236 -13.88 -10.06 -58.46
N GLY A 237 -13.08 -11.09 -58.18
CA GLY A 237 -11.93 -11.05 -57.28
C GLY A 237 -10.62 -10.41 -57.81
N GLY A 238 -9.64 -10.28 -56.90
CA GLY A 238 -8.25 -9.95 -57.22
C GLY A 238 -7.45 -9.37 -56.03
N LYS A 239 -6.58 -10.18 -55.43
CA LYS A 239 -5.45 -9.76 -54.54
C LYS A 239 -4.20 -9.46 -55.41
N PRO A 240 -3.04 -9.04 -54.84
CA PRO A 240 -2.71 -7.78 -54.18
C PRO A 240 -1.49 -7.11 -54.86
N SER A 241 -1.13 -5.86 -54.53
CA SER A 241 0.17 -5.29 -54.94
C SER A 241 0.90 -4.60 -53.80
N ASP A 242 2.11 -5.07 -53.57
CA ASP A 242 3.11 -4.58 -52.64
C ASP A 242 3.62 -3.16 -52.97
N GLY A 243 4.07 -2.47 -51.92
CA GLY A 243 5.20 -1.54 -51.99
C GLY A 243 4.87 -0.05 -51.89
N ALA A 244 5.23 0.57 -50.76
CA ALA A 244 6.28 1.61 -50.73
C ALA A 244 6.37 2.30 -49.35
N ASP A 245 7.61 2.36 -48.87
CA ASP A 245 8.23 3.45 -48.12
C ASP A 245 7.81 3.73 -46.68
N GLY A 246 8.40 2.93 -45.78
CA GLY A 246 8.60 3.29 -44.38
C GLY A 246 9.62 4.43 -44.26
N ALA A 247 9.11 5.65 -44.07
CA ALA A 247 9.91 6.76 -43.59
C ALA A 247 10.26 6.54 -42.11
N ALA A 248 11.55 6.38 -41.83
CA ALA A 248 12.12 6.26 -40.49
C ALA A 248 11.71 7.47 -39.64
N ALA A 249 10.78 7.26 -38.71
CA ALA A 249 10.55 8.17 -37.60
C ALA A 249 11.77 8.09 -36.68
N ALA A 250 12.57 9.15 -36.69
CA ALA A 250 13.69 9.32 -35.79
C ALA A 250 13.21 9.13 -34.34
N GLU A 251 13.74 8.10 -33.69
CA GLU A 251 13.62 7.89 -32.25
C GLU A 251 14.13 9.16 -31.54
N GLN A 252 13.22 9.90 -30.92
CA GLN A 252 13.61 10.95 -30.00
C GLN A 252 14.27 10.31 -28.77
N PRO A 253 15.41 10.85 -28.31
CA PRO A 253 16.13 10.26 -27.20
C PRO A 253 15.29 10.31 -25.92
N ASP A 254 15.32 9.17 -25.22
CA ASP A 254 14.70 8.86 -23.94
C ASP A 254 14.85 9.99 -22.90
N GLN A 255 13.87 10.90 -22.86
CA GLN A 255 13.70 11.88 -21.77
C GLN A 255 13.09 11.25 -20.51
N SER A 256 12.68 9.98 -20.54
CA SER A 256 11.99 9.32 -19.41
C SER A 256 12.92 8.92 -18.26
N SER A 257 14.25 8.95 -18.49
CA SER A 257 15.25 8.60 -17.48
C SER A 257 15.76 9.79 -16.65
N LYS A 258 15.49 11.05 -17.06
CA LYS A 258 15.89 12.23 -16.28
C LYS A 258 14.72 12.70 -15.42
N GLY A 259 14.84 12.47 -14.11
CA GLY A 259 13.88 13.00 -13.14
C GLY A 259 13.76 14.53 -13.21
N GLN A 260 12.57 15.04 -12.87
CA GLN A 260 12.32 16.47 -12.73
C GLN A 260 12.46 16.91 -11.27
N PRO A 261 12.78 18.19 -10.99
CA PRO A 261 12.78 18.71 -9.62
C PRO A 261 11.40 18.58 -8.95
N PHE A 262 11.39 18.32 -7.65
CA PHE A 262 10.17 18.14 -6.86
C PHE A 262 10.24 18.90 -5.53
N VAL A 263 9.13 19.54 -5.18
CA VAL A 263 8.90 20.19 -3.88
C VAL A 263 7.44 20.01 -3.50
N LEU A 264 7.15 19.83 -2.22
CA LEU A 264 5.75 19.80 -1.78
C LEU A 264 5.08 21.17 -1.94
N PRO A 265 3.80 21.22 -2.32
CA PRO A 265 3.03 22.46 -2.31
C PRO A 265 2.96 23.08 -0.91
N MET A 266 2.90 24.42 -0.85
CA MET A 266 2.74 25.12 0.42
C MET A 266 1.45 24.69 1.12
N GLY A 267 1.57 24.42 2.42
CA GLY A 267 0.47 23.95 3.26
C GLY A 267 0.25 22.44 3.25
N VAL A 268 0.95 21.68 2.40
CA VAL A 268 0.98 20.22 2.50
C VAL A 268 1.97 19.81 3.60
N SER A 269 1.47 19.13 4.63
CA SER A 269 2.29 18.63 5.72
C SER A 269 3.00 17.34 5.34
N SER A 270 4.25 17.18 5.78
CA SER A 270 4.94 15.89 5.77
C SER A 270 5.50 15.59 7.16
N ARG A 271 5.51 14.31 7.54
CA ARG A 271 6.22 13.85 8.74
C ARG A 271 7.72 13.76 8.50
N ASN A 272 8.15 13.51 7.27
CA ASN A 272 9.55 13.37 6.92
C ASN A 272 9.99 14.55 6.04
N GLU A 273 10.92 15.36 6.53
CA GLU A 273 11.47 16.50 5.79
C GLU A 273 12.52 16.08 4.74
N ASP A 274 13.09 14.88 4.89
CA ASP A 274 14.18 14.35 4.05
C ASP A 274 13.66 13.57 2.83
N TYR A 275 12.51 13.95 2.28
CA TYR A 275 12.01 13.35 1.04
C TYR A 275 12.86 13.75 -0.18
N PRO A 276 12.98 12.88 -1.21
CA PRO A 276 13.74 13.20 -2.41
C PRO A 276 13.24 14.45 -3.14
N ARG A 277 14.17 15.27 -3.61
CA ARG A 277 13.88 16.55 -4.29
C ARG A 277 13.81 16.43 -5.81
N SER A 278 13.72 15.21 -6.33
CA SER A 278 13.47 14.93 -7.73
C SER A 278 12.59 13.69 -7.87
N CYS A 279 11.61 13.74 -8.77
CA CYS A 279 10.72 12.63 -9.09
C CYS A 279 10.80 12.27 -10.58
N ARG A 280 10.55 11.00 -10.91
CA ARG A 280 10.57 10.49 -12.29
C ARG A 280 9.20 10.63 -12.97
N MET A 281 8.15 10.21 -12.28
CA MET A 281 6.80 10.14 -12.85
C MET A 281 5.75 10.40 -11.77
N CYS A 282 4.62 10.96 -12.19
CA CYS A 282 3.46 11.16 -11.33
C CYS A 282 2.21 10.61 -11.99
N PHE A 283 1.31 10.05 -11.19
CA PHE A 283 0.09 9.42 -11.66
C PHE A 283 -1.08 9.83 -10.77
N TYR A 284 -2.26 9.89 -11.36
CA TYR A 284 -3.49 10.03 -10.60
C TYR A 284 -3.67 8.80 -9.70
N GLY A 285 -4.13 9.04 -8.48
CA GLY A 285 -4.49 7.96 -7.58
C GLY A 285 -5.58 8.38 -6.62
N THR A 286 -6.12 7.40 -5.91
CA THR A 286 -7.11 7.62 -4.86
C THR A 286 -6.70 6.90 -3.59
N GLY A 287 -6.75 7.63 -2.49
CA GLY A 287 -6.49 7.12 -1.15
C GLY A 287 -7.80 6.78 -0.45
N LEU A 288 -7.83 5.67 0.30
CA LEU A 288 -8.98 5.35 1.16
C LEU A 288 -8.79 6.06 2.51
N ILE A 289 -9.80 6.84 2.91
CA ILE A 289 -9.89 7.48 4.23
C ILE A 289 -11.17 7.01 4.93
N ALA A 290 -11.17 7.07 6.26
CA ALA A 290 -12.34 6.75 7.07
C ALA A 290 -12.23 7.40 8.45
N GLY A 291 -13.37 7.57 9.11
CA GLY A 291 -13.41 7.92 10.53
C GLY A 291 -12.86 6.81 11.41
N HIS A 292 -12.66 7.12 12.70
CA HIS A 292 -12.19 6.14 13.68
C HIS A 292 -13.15 4.94 13.75
N GLY A 293 -12.59 3.73 13.84
CA GLY A 293 -13.34 2.48 13.77
C GLY A 293 -13.75 2.09 12.35
N PHE A 294 -12.99 2.53 11.34
CA PHE A 294 -13.27 2.31 9.91
C PHE A 294 -14.68 2.74 9.50
N THR A 295 -15.13 3.89 10.01
CA THR A 295 -16.49 4.39 9.81
C THR A 295 -16.58 5.25 8.55
N SER A 296 -17.62 5.02 7.75
CA SER A 296 -17.90 5.74 6.49
C SER A 296 -16.68 5.86 5.57
N PRO A 297 -16.07 4.73 5.14
CA PRO A 297 -14.88 4.77 4.30
C PRO A 297 -15.19 5.35 2.93
N GLU A 298 -14.32 6.24 2.44
CA GLU A 298 -14.46 6.88 1.13
C GLU A 298 -13.11 7.06 0.45
N ARG A 299 -13.14 7.17 -0.88
CA ARG A 299 -11.94 7.39 -1.69
C ARG A 299 -11.78 8.87 -1.97
N THR A 300 -10.62 9.42 -1.62
CA THR A 300 -10.26 10.81 -1.90
C THR A 300 -9.17 10.88 -2.96
N PRO A 301 -9.19 11.91 -3.82
CA PRO A 301 -8.21 12.08 -4.87
C PRO A 301 -6.82 12.42 -4.31
N GLY A 302 -5.79 12.03 -5.05
CA GLY A 302 -4.42 12.34 -4.72
C GLY A 302 -3.49 12.13 -5.91
N VAL A 303 -2.21 12.40 -5.69
CA VAL A 303 -1.16 12.17 -6.68
C VAL A 303 -0.11 11.21 -6.12
N PHE A 304 0.12 10.14 -6.86
CA PHE A 304 1.25 9.25 -6.65
C PHE A 304 2.49 9.83 -7.30
N ILE A 305 3.62 9.77 -6.61
CA ILE A 305 4.89 10.35 -7.04
C ILE A 305 5.97 9.27 -6.95
N LEU A 306 6.56 8.90 -8.07
CA LEU A 306 7.68 7.98 -8.12
C LEU A 306 9.00 8.77 -8.00
N PHE A 307 9.80 8.50 -6.98
CA PHE A 307 11.11 9.14 -6.81
C PHE A 307 12.21 8.31 -7.48
N ASP A 308 12.30 7.04 -7.10
CA ASP A 308 13.28 6.08 -7.60
C ASP A 308 12.72 4.65 -7.51
N GLU A 309 13.54 3.63 -7.73
CA GLU A 309 13.12 2.21 -7.73
C GLU A 309 12.55 1.75 -6.38
N ASP A 310 12.92 2.41 -5.29
CA ASP A 310 12.67 1.97 -3.92
C ASP A 310 11.85 2.97 -3.11
N ARG A 311 11.58 4.16 -3.66
CA ARG A 311 10.86 5.23 -2.96
C ARG A 311 9.78 5.87 -3.84
N PHE A 312 8.61 6.04 -3.22
CA PHE A 312 7.51 6.78 -3.80
C PHE A 312 6.78 7.58 -2.72
N GLY A 313 5.92 8.49 -3.14
CA GLY A 313 5.08 9.28 -2.25
C GLY A 313 3.63 9.34 -2.73
N PHE A 314 2.75 9.75 -1.84
CA PHE A 314 1.35 10.03 -2.14
C PHE A 314 0.92 11.32 -1.46
N ILE A 315 0.45 12.30 -2.24
CA ILE A 315 -0.17 13.51 -1.69
C ILE A 315 -1.68 13.26 -1.57
N TRP A 316 -2.17 13.32 -0.34
CA TRP A 316 -3.58 13.26 0.02
C TRP A 316 -4.18 14.66 -0.14
N LEU A 317 -4.95 14.88 -1.21
CA LEU A 317 -5.34 16.22 -1.61
C LEU A 317 -6.22 16.90 -0.55
N GLU A 318 -7.27 16.21 -0.10
CA GLU A 318 -8.23 16.75 0.88
C GLU A 318 -7.63 16.95 2.27
N LEU A 319 -6.64 16.13 2.64
CA LEU A 319 -6.00 16.18 3.95
C LEU A 319 -4.81 17.16 4.00
N LYS A 320 -4.38 17.70 2.85
CA LYS A 320 -3.13 18.46 2.70
C LYS A 320 -1.96 17.74 3.41
N SER A 321 -1.83 16.45 3.12
CA SER A 321 -0.87 15.56 3.77
C SER A 321 -0.05 14.81 2.74
N PHE A 322 1.19 14.53 3.05
CA PHE A 322 2.10 13.75 2.22
C PHE A 322 2.60 12.51 2.96
N SER A 323 2.35 11.35 2.35
CA SER A 323 2.91 10.07 2.78
C SER A 323 4.12 9.72 1.94
N LEU A 324 5.27 9.49 2.59
CA LEU A 324 6.48 8.97 1.96
C LEU A 324 6.60 7.48 2.21
N TYR A 325 6.99 6.71 1.20
CA TYR A 325 7.13 5.27 1.24
C TYR A 325 8.52 4.85 0.77
N SER A 326 9.11 3.89 1.48
CA SER A 326 10.44 3.35 1.17
C SER A 326 10.47 1.84 1.32
N ARG A 327 11.08 1.16 0.34
CA ARG A 327 11.08 -0.30 0.20
C ARG A 327 11.65 -1.00 1.44
N VAL A 328 11.03 -2.11 1.80
CA VAL A 328 11.60 -3.06 2.76
C VAL A 328 12.70 -3.87 2.07
N GLN A 329 13.94 -3.68 2.53
CA GLN A 329 15.12 -4.36 1.97
C GLN A 329 15.32 -5.80 2.48
N ALA A 330 14.54 -6.22 3.48
CA ALA A 330 14.62 -7.56 4.03
C ALA A 330 14.15 -8.61 3.01
N ALA A 331 14.91 -9.70 2.88
CA ALA A 331 14.53 -10.83 2.04
C ALA A 331 13.65 -11.80 2.84
N PHE A 332 12.46 -12.10 2.33
CA PHE A 332 11.51 -13.01 2.95
C PHE A 332 11.58 -14.40 2.29
N ARG A 333 11.56 -15.45 3.12
CA ARG A 333 11.58 -16.84 2.66
C ARG A 333 10.16 -17.38 2.58
N ASN A 334 9.91 -18.28 1.62
CA ASN A 334 8.64 -18.99 1.49
C ASN A 334 7.42 -18.06 1.36
N ALA A 335 7.61 -16.91 0.72
CA ALA A 335 6.63 -15.83 0.70
C ALA A 335 5.92 -15.65 -0.65
N ASP A 336 6.41 -16.27 -1.72
CA ASP A 336 5.85 -16.10 -3.06
C ASP A 336 4.45 -16.72 -3.18
N ALA A 337 3.57 -16.05 -3.92
CA ALA A 337 2.26 -16.58 -4.25
C ALA A 337 2.39 -17.78 -5.21
N PRO A 338 1.62 -18.86 -5.04
CA PRO A 338 1.61 -20.00 -5.97
C PRO A 338 1.13 -19.64 -7.38
N SER A 339 0.28 -18.62 -7.50
CA SER A 339 -0.26 -18.08 -8.76
C SER A 339 -0.80 -16.67 -8.54
N LEU A 340 -1.02 -15.92 -9.63
CA LEU A 340 -1.71 -14.62 -9.59
C LEU A 340 -3.08 -14.71 -8.91
N GLN A 341 -3.88 -15.72 -9.27
CA GLN A 341 -5.18 -15.95 -8.66
C GLN A 341 -5.08 -16.21 -7.14
N ALA A 342 -4.07 -16.95 -6.68
CA ALA A 342 -3.86 -17.20 -5.25
C ALA A 342 -3.46 -15.92 -4.50
N PHE A 343 -2.75 -15.00 -5.16
CA PHE A 343 -2.44 -13.69 -4.61
C PHE A 343 -3.71 -12.83 -4.49
N ASP A 344 -4.55 -12.78 -5.52
CA ASP A 344 -5.80 -12.01 -5.51
C ASP A 344 -6.80 -12.54 -4.47
N GLU A 345 -6.92 -13.86 -4.34
CA GLU A 345 -7.73 -14.47 -3.30
C GLU A 345 -7.20 -14.14 -1.90
N MET A 346 -5.88 -14.15 -1.70
CA MET A 346 -5.28 -13.72 -0.44
C MET A 346 -5.62 -12.26 -0.11
N LEU A 347 -5.55 -11.35 -1.10
CA LEU A 347 -5.93 -9.95 -0.93
C LEU A 347 -7.40 -9.79 -0.51
N LYS A 348 -8.32 -10.50 -1.15
CA LYS A 348 -9.75 -10.49 -0.78
C LYS A 348 -9.96 -11.01 0.65
N ASN A 349 -9.29 -12.09 1.01
CA ASN A 349 -9.41 -12.71 2.33
C ASN A 349 -8.96 -11.78 3.46
N ILE A 350 -7.79 -11.13 3.33
CA ILE A 350 -7.30 -10.20 4.36
C ILE A 350 -8.14 -8.93 4.43
N GLN A 351 -8.68 -8.47 3.30
CA GLN A 351 -9.59 -7.34 3.27
C GLN A 351 -10.89 -7.67 4.02
N SER A 352 -11.52 -8.79 3.69
CA SER A 352 -12.80 -9.22 4.29
C SER A 352 -12.73 -9.49 5.79
N LEU A 353 -11.55 -9.83 6.32
CA LEU A 353 -11.33 -10.01 7.76
C LEU A 353 -11.55 -8.73 8.57
N THR A 354 -11.38 -7.58 7.93
CA THR A 354 -11.36 -6.25 8.56
C THR A 354 -12.35 -5.27 7.92
N SER A 355 -13.27 -5.82 7.12
CA SER A 355 -14.34 -5.08 6.43
C SER A 355 -15.48 -4.71 7.35
#